data_AF-A0A6A6CFT9-F1
#
_entry.id   AF-A0A6A6CFT9-F1
#
_cell.length_a   1.000
_cell.length_b   1.000
_cell.length_c   1.000
_cell.angle_alpha   90.00
_cell.angle_beta   90.00
_cell.angle_gamma   90.00
#
_symmetry.space_group_name_H-M   'P 1'
#
loop_
_entity.id
_entity.type
_entity.pdbx_description
1 polymer ?
#
loop_
_entity_poly.entity_id
_entity_poly.type
_entity_poly.pdbx_seq_one_letter_code
_entity_poly.pdbx_strand_id
1 'polypeptide(L)'
;MPLPEDPELLKLSDELVKTIRETFDTPQNYRPVHAKGQLVKGPFTPSKDASKLSKAPIFTNPSTPLVMRYSTDTGFKNLPDNGENGSRGFAIRFVLSDDGHKHYDIITNNAFGFVVSTGEGFLDQFKAMRDNKMEDFLNNYPHARYFMENQSPAHSYSFATEQWHSIHAFKFTNDKGEERYFRWRLVPWQGVMKHSKADAAKQSKNYQFDDL
;
A
#
# COMPACT_ATOMS: atom_id res chain seq x y z
N MET A 1 17.03 2.04 -10.89
CA MET A 1 17.38 2.76 -9.64
C MET A 1 18.50 1.96 -9.00
N PRO A 2 19.71 2.52 -8.81
CA PRO A 2 20.75 1.80 -8.09
C PRO A 2 20.26 1.50 -6.67
N LEU A 3 20.68 0.36 -6.12
CA LEU A 3 20.43 0.06 -4.72
C LEU A 3 21.20 1.06 -3.85
N PRO A 4 20.70 1.39 -2.64
CA PRO A 4 21.45 2.23 -1.72
C PRO A 4 22.75 1.55 -1.29
N GLU A 5 23.82 2.34 -1.15
CA GLU A 5 25.13 1.90 -0.65
C GLU A 5 25.43 2.41 0.76
N ASP A 6 24.55 3.26 1.32
CA ASP A 6 24.68 3.81 2.67
C ASP A 6 24.57 2.68 3.73
N PRO A 7 25.63 2.40 4.50
CA PRO A 7 25.63 1.32 5.48
C PRO A 7 24.56 1.46 6.56
N GLU A 8 24.23 2.69 7.01
CA GLU A 8 23.22 2.88 8.05
C GLU A 8 21.81 2.63 7.51
N LEU A 9 21.54 3.05 6.26
CA LEU A 9 20.27 2.75 5.60
C LEU A 9 20.09 1.24 5.36
N LEU A 10 21.16 0.56 4.95
CA LEU A 10 21.14 -0.89 4.75
C LEU A 10 20.86 -1.61 6.08
N LYS A 11 21.58 -1.24 7.15
CA LYS A 11 21.37 -1.77 8.50
C LYS A 11 19.94 -1.53 9.00
N LEU A 12 19.41 -0.31 8.83
CA LEU A 12 18.02 0.01 9.18
C LEU A 12 17.03 -0.88 8.42
N SER A 13 17.26 -1.09 7.11
CA SER A 13 16.38 -1.92 6.28
C SER A 13 16.39 -3.39 6.70
N ASP A 14 17.57 -3.93 7.03
CA ASP A 14 17.73 -5.31 7.50
C ASP A 14 17.06 -5.51 8.87
N GLU A 15 17.27 -4.57 9.80
CA GLU A 15 16.65 -4.62 11.13
C GLU A 15 15.13 -4.50 11.04
N LEU A 16 14.62 -3.62 10.16
CA LEU A 16 13.19 -3.47 9.91
C LEU A 16 12.57 -4.76 9.38
N VAL A 17 13.13 -5.35 8.32
CA VAL A 17 12.61 -6.59 7.74
C VAL A 17 12.64 -7.72 8.76
N LYS A 18 13.73 -7.85 9.51
CA LYS A 18 13.87 -8.86 10.58
C LYS A 18 12.79 -8.66 11.65
N THR A 19 12.65 -7.44 12.18
CA THR A 19 11.70 -7.13 13.26
C THR A 19 10.25 -7.37 12.82
N ILE A 20 9.88 -7.00 11.59
CA ILE A 20 8.54 -7.26 11.05
C ILE A 20 8.26 -8.76 11.01
N ARG A 21 9.21 -9.56 10.51
CA ARG A 21 9.05 -11.01 10.43
C ARG A 21 8.88 -11.64 11.81
N GLU A 22 9.68 -11.21 12.79
CA GLU A 22 9.56 -11.65 14.18
C GLU A 22 8.21 -11.25 14.78
N THR A 23 7.73 -10.04 14.50
CA THR A 23 6.46 -9.50 15.04
C THR A 23 5.26 -10.34 14.63
N PHE A 24 5.22 -10.81 13.38
CA PHE A 24 4.09 -11.55 12.81
C PHE A 24 4.32 -13.06 12.70
N ASP A 25 5.51 -13.55 13.06
CA ASP A 25 5.97 -14.91 12.75
C ASP A 25 5.79 -15.26 11.26
N THR A 26 6.20 -14.32 10.38
CA THR A 26 5.96 -14.45 8.93
C THR A 26 6.93 -15.45 8.29
N PRO A 27 6.45 -16.51 7.60
CA PRO A 27 7.32 -17.46 6.92
C PRO A 27 8.19 -16.80 5.82
N GLN A 28 9.37 -17.36 5.58
CA GLN A 28 10.36 -16.76 4.67
C GLN A 28 9.85 -16.60 3.23
N ASN A 29 9.01 -17.52 2.75
CA ASN A 29 8.42 -17.48 1.41
C ASN A 29 7.22 -16.51 1.27
N TYR A 30 6.87 -15.78 2.33
CA TYR A 30 5.84 -14.74 2.29
C TYR A 30 6.47 -13.35 2.44
N ARG A 31 5.73 -12.34 1.96
CA ARG A 31 6.09 -10.93 2.17
C ARG A 31 5.98 -10.62 3.68
N PRO A 32 6.93 -9.87 4.27
CA PRO A 32 6.97 -9.60 5.71
C PRO A 32 5.74 -8.80 6.19
N VAL A 33 5.24 -7.90 5.34
CA VAL A 33 3.92 -7.27 5.41
C VAL A 33 3.15 -7.56 4.12
N HIS A 34 1.84 -7.36 4.13
CA HIS A 34 0.99 -7.67 2.99
C HIS A 34 1.09 -9.14 2.52
N ALA A 35 1.19 -10.07 3.48
CA ALA A 35 1.40 -11.49 3.21
C ALA A 35 0.23 -12.11 2.43
N LYS A 36 -1.00 -11.95 2.92
CA LYS A 36 -2.22 -12.35 2.21
C LYS A 36 -2.48 -11.39 1.05
N GLY A 37 -2.64 -11.92 -0.15
CA GLY A 37 -2.98 -11.10 -1.31
C GLY A 37 -3.18 -11.90 -2.59
N GLN A 38 -3.85 -11.30 -3.57
CA GLN A 38 -4.24 -11.93 -4.83
C GLN A 38 -3.88 -11.03 -5.99
N LEU A 39 -3.39 -11.65 -7.08
CA LEU A 39 -3.04 -10.97 -8.31
C LEU A 39 -4.26 -10.90 -9.23
N VAL A 40 -4.43 -9.76 -9.88
CA VAL A 40 -5.39 -9.56 -10.97
C VAL A 40 -4.69 -8.87 -12.14
N LYS A 41 -5.26 -8.97 -13.34
CA LYS A 41 -4.71 -8.35 -14.56
C LYS A 41 -5.77 -7.49 -15.22
N GLY A 42 -5.33 -6.44 -15.90
CA GLY A 42 -6.24 -5.58 -16.66
C GLY A 42 -5.47 -4.60 -17.53
N PRO A 43 -6.14 -3.88 -18.43
CA PRO A 43 -5.53 -2.80 -19.19
C PRO A 43 -5.64 -1.46 -18.45
N PHE A 44 -4.74 -0.54 -18.77
CA PHE A 44 -4.86 0.88 -18.43
C PHE A 44 -4.83 1.71 -19.70
N THR A 45 -5.76 2.65 -19.81
CA THR A 45 -5.77 3.66 -20.88
C THR A 45 -5.74 5.04 -20.24
N PRO A 46 -4.69 5.85 -20.48
CA PRO A 46 -4.65 7.21 -19.98
C PRO A 46 -5.71 8.08 -20.64
N SER A 47 -6.12 9.15 -19.97
CA SER A 47 -6.98 10.17 -20.59
C SER A 47 -6.23 10.91 -21.70
N LYS A 48 -6.97 11.53 -22.62
CA LYS A 48 -6.38 12.29 -23.74
C LYS A 48 -5.44 13.42 -23.30
N ASP A 49 -5.65 13.97 -22.12
CA ASP A 49 -4.87 15.08 -21.56
C ASP A 49 -3.70 14.63 -20.67
N ALA A 50 -3.58 13.33 -20.40
CA ALA A 50 -2.58 12.77 -19.50
C ALA A 50 -1.13 13.10 -19.93
N SER A 51 -0.86 13.09 -21.23
CA SER A 51 0.45 13.44 -21.81
C SER A 51 0.88 14.88 -21.51
N LYS A 52 -0.06 15.79 -21.19
CA LYS A 52 0.26 17.16 -20.77
C LYS A 52 0.86 17.22 -19.36
N LEU A 53 0.64 16.18 -18.54
CA LEU A 53 1.13 16.10 -17.16
C LEU A 53 2.55 15.56 -17.10
N SER A 54 2.84 14.50 -17.85
CA SER A 54 4.15 13.85 -17.84
C SER A 54 4.46 13.15 -19.16
N LYS A 55 5.74 13.11 -19.50
CA LYS A 55 6.29 12.36 -20.61
C LYS A 55 6.47 10.85 -20.34
N ALA A 56 6.13 10.37 -19.13
CA ALA A 56 6.31 8.96 -18.79
C ALA A 56 5.36 8.07 -19.63
N PRO A 57 5.81 6.86 -20.05
CA PRO A 57 5.03 5.98 -20.93
C PRO A 57 3.60 5.68 -20.46
N ILE A 58 3.37 5.60 -19.15
CA ILE A 58 2.04 5.35 -18.59
C ILE A 58 1.03 6.46 -18.93
N PHE A 59 1.46 7.66 -19.30
CA PHE A 59 0.58 8.77 -19.69
C PHE A 59 0.48 8.99 -21.20
N THR A 60 1.38 8.38 -21.97
CA THR A 60 1.52 8.61 -23.42
C THR A 60 1.19 7.40 -24.27
N ASN A 61 1.34 6.17 -23.73
CA ASN A 61 0.94 4.96 -24.42
C ASN A 61 -0.59 4.90 -24.57
N PRO A 62 -1.12 4.41 -25.71
CA PRO A 62 -2.57 4.30 -25.92
C PRO A 62 -3.24 3.29 -24.97
N SER A 63 -2.51 2.25 -24.58
CA SER A 63 -2.92 1.27 -23.57
C SER A 63 -1.68 0.64 -22.95
N THR A 64 -1.75 0.21 -21.70
CA THR A 64 -0.65 -0.46 -20.99
C THR A 64 -1.20 -1.64 -20.18
N PRO A 65 -0.67 -2.86 -20.35
CA PRO A 65 -1.04 -4.00 -19.52
C PRO A 65 -0.64 -3.76 -18.06
N LEU A 66 -1.55 -4.11 -17.16
CA LEU A 66 -1.35 -4.05 -15.73
C LEU A 66 -1.27 -5.45 -15.11
N VAL A 67 -0.37 -5.60 -14.15
CA VAL A 67 -0.44 -6.63 -13.13
C VAL A 67 -0.70 -5.93 -11.80
N MET A 68 -1.78 -6.29 -11.14
CA MET A 68 -2.22 -5.65 -9.91
C MET A 68 -2.29 -6.65 -8.77
N ARG A 69 -2.15 -6.17 -7.53
CA ARG A 69 -2.24 -7.00 -6.34
C ARG A 69 -3.05 -6.32 -5.24
N TYR A 70 -4.14 -6.96 -4.80
CA TYR A 70 -4.83 -6.63 -3.57
C TYR A 70 -4.25 -7.42 -2.40
N SER A 71 -4.28 -6.83 -1.21
CA SER A 71 -3.70 -7.44 -0.01
C SER A 71 -4.28 -6.89 1.29
N THR A 72 -4.15 -7.67 2.36
CA THR A 72 -4.21 -7.15 3.74
C THR A 72 -2.88 -6.47 4.09
N ASP A 73 -2.75 -5.80 5.23
CA ASP A 73 -1.52 -5.07 5.63
C ASP A 73 -0.51 -5.92 6.41
N THR A 74 -0.95 -6.88 7.23
CA THR A 74 -0.07 -7.64 8.13
C THR A 74 0.79 -8.73 7.45
N GLY A 75 1.71 -9.30 8.22
CA GLY A 75 2.47 -10.50 7.87
C GLY A 75 1.70 -11.82 8.01
N PHE A 76 0.45 -11.79 8.50
CA PHE A 76 -0.34 -13.00 8.69
C PHE A 76 -0.88 -13.54 7.36
N LYS A 77 -0.48 -14.77 6.99
CA LYS A 77 -0.89 -15.44 5.75
C LYS A 77 -2.40 -15.63 5.61
N ASN A 78 -3.09 -15.84 6.73
CA ASN A 78 -4.51 -16.18 6.79
C ASN A 78 -5.30 -15.13 7.58
N LEU A 79 -4.94 -13.84 7.46
CA LEU A 79 -5.68 -12.77 8.12
C LEU A 79 -7.16 -12.84 7.65
N PRO A 80 -8.13 -13.02 8.56
CA PRO A 80 -9.54 -12.99 8.20
C PRO A 80 -9.92 -11.61 7.71
N ASP A 81 -10.74 -11.47 6.67
CA ASP A 81 -11.12 -10.15 6.16
C ASP A 81 -12.14 -9.42 7.07
N ASN A 82 -12.89 -10.20 7.85
CA ASN A 82 -14.04 -9.78 8.67
C ASN A 82 -13.70 -9.43 10.14
N GLY A 83 -12.43 -9.53 10.54
CA GLY A 83 -11.96 -9.15 11.88
C GLY A 83 -11.68 -7.64 12.01
N GLU A 84 -11.26 -7.19 13.20
CA GLU A 84 -10.77 -5.83 13.47
C GLU A 84 -9.44 -5.59 12.74
N ASN A 85 -9.50 -5.34 11.43
CA ASN A 85 -8.30 -5.35 10.61
C ASN A 85 -7.97 -3.97 10.08
N GLY A 86 -6.67 -3.69 10.09
CA GLY A 86 -6.04 -2.47 9.62
C GLY A 86 -6.16 -2.26 8.11
N SER A 87 -5.18 -1.55 7.56
CA SER A 87 -5.24 -1.08 6.19
C SER A 87 -5.28 -2.23 5.18
N ARG A 88 -5.75 -1.92 3.98
CA ARG A 88 -5.59 -2.77 2.80
C ARG A 88 -4.53 -2.16 1.90
N GLY A 89 -3.88 -3.01 1.11
CA GLY A 89 -2.91 -2.60 0.09
C GLY A 89 -3.41 -2.88 -1.31
N PHE A 90 -3.14 -1.95 -2.23
CA PHE A 90 -3.33 -2.13 -3.66
C PHE A 90 -2.07 -1.68 -4.40
N ALA A 91 -1.44 -2.62 -5.08
CA ALA A 91 -0.23 -2.38 -5.88
C ALA A 91 -0.55 -2.59 -7.36
N ILE A 92 -0.07 -1.69 -8.21
CA ILE A 92 -0.26 -1.71 -9.65
C ILE A 92 1.10 -1.67 -10.31
N ARG A 93 1.38 -2.64 -11.18
CA ARG A 93 2.53 -2.66 -12.07
C ARG A 93 2.07 -2.42 -13.50
N PHE A 94 2.59 -1.36 -14.11
CA PHE A 94 2.48 -1.07 -15.53
C PHE A 94 3.60 -1.78 -16.26
N VAL A 95 3.27 -2.70 -17.18
CA VAL A 95 4.26 -3.46 -17.96
C VAL A 95 4.61 -2.66 -19.21
N LEU A 96 5.84 -2.14 -19.29
CA LEU A 96 6.30 -1.21 -20.34
C LEU A 96 7.19 -1.86 -21.40
N SER A 97 7.53 -3.14 -21.23
CA SER A 97 8.24 -3.96 -22.21
C SER A 97 7.75 -5.40 -22.16
N ASP A 98 7.86 -6.12 -23.28
CA ASP A 98 7.40 -7.50 -23.40
C ASP A 98 8.14 -8.48 -22.48
N ASP A 99 9.42 -8.19 -22.18
CA ASP A 99 10.23 -8.95 -21.21
C ASP A 99 9.86 -8.67 -19.74
N GLY A 100 9.00 -7.67 -19.48
CA GLY A 100 8.56 -7.27 -18.15
C GLY A 100 9.60 -6.54 -17.30
N HIS A 101 10.80 -6.29 -17.81
CA HIS A 101 11.89 -5.64 -17.06
C HIS A 101 11.74 -4.12 -16.99
N LYS A 102 11.06 -3.50 -17.96
CA LYS A 102 10.67 -2.09 -17.87
C LYS A 102 9.27 -2.03 -17.30
N HIS A 103 9.15 -1.44 -16.12
CA HIS A 103 7.87 -1.28 -15.46
C HIS A 103 7.80 0.01 -14.66
N TYR A 104 6.57 0.43 -14.36
CA TYR A 104 6.30 1.49 -13.39
C TYR A 104 5.34 0.94 -12.35
N ASP A 105 5.65 1.13 -11.07
CA ASP A 105 4.85 0.59 -9.97
C ASP A 105 4.20 1.73 -9.19
N ILE A 106 2.90 1.61 -8.94
CA ILE A 106 2.15 2.44 -7.98
C ILE A 106 1.79 1.55 -6.81
N ILE A 107 2.33 1.85 -5.63
CA ILE A 107 2.03 1.13 -4.39
C ILE A 107 1.17 2.03 -3.52
N THR A 108 0.00 1.53 -3.10
CA THR A 108 -0.98 2.31 -2.35
C THR A 108 -1.59 1.53 -1.19
N ASN A 109 -2.14 2.28 -0.24
CA ASN A 109 -2.95 1.78 0.86
C ASN A 109 -4.31 2.49 0.87
N ASN A 110 -5.30 1.92 1.52
CA ASN A 110 -6.61 2.59 1.70
C ASN A 110 -6.64 3.59 2.88
N ALA A 111 -5.52 3.75 3.60
CA ALA A 111 -5.38 4.79 4.61
C ALA A 111 -5.01 6.14 3.97
N PHE A 112 -5.55 7.22 4.54
CA PHE A 112 -5.20 8.58 4.14
C PHE A 112 -4.06 9.13 5.01
N GLY A 113 -2.83 8.78 4.64
CA GLY A 113 -1.62 9.10 5.41
C GLY A 113 -0.92 7.83 5.89
N PHE A 114 0.00 7.98 6.84
CA PHE A 114 0.73 6.85 7.42
C PHE A 114 1.06 7.12 8.88
N VAL A 115 1.36 6.07 9.66
CA VAL A 115 1.56 6.17 11.12
C VAL A 115 2.76 7.06 11.48
N VAL A 116 3.83 6.98 10.68
CA VAL A 116 5.14 7.62 10.90
C VAL A 116 5.69 8.22 9.61
N SER A 117 6.67 9.12 9.72
CA SER A 117 7.31 9.80 8.59
C SER A 117 8.72 9.29 8.26
N THR A 118 9.30 8.41 9.09
CA THR A 118 10.68 7.90 8.94
C THR A 118 10.74 6.38 9.03
N GLY A 119 11.83 5.79 8.51
CA GLY A 119 12.07 4.35 8.60
C GLY A 119 12.34 3.89 10.03
N GLU A 120 13.03 4.72 10.81
CA GLU A 120 13.32 4.50 12.23
C GLU A 120 12.02 4.50 13.05
N GLY A 121 11.12 5.45 12.81
CA GLY A 121 9.81 5.45 13.48
C GLY A 121 8.98 4.21 13.13
N PHE A 122 9.12 3.68 11.91
CA PHE A 122 8.43 2.47 11.50
C PHE A 122 9.04 1.22 12.15
N LEU A 123 10.37 1.18 12.29
CA LEU A 123 11.06 0.15 13.06
C LEU A 123 10.64 0.20 14.53
N ASP A 124 10.58 1.38 15.14
CA ASP A 124 10.14 1.57 16.52
C ASP A 124 8.70 1.09 16.75
N GLN A 125 7.80 1.35 15.78
CA GLN A 125 6.44 0.83 15.82
C GLN A 125 6.44 -0.71 15.90
N PHE A 126 7.20 -1.40 15.05
CA PHE A 126 7.24 -2.86 15.06
C PHE A 126 7.96 -3.43 16.28
N LYS A 127 9.02 -2.79 16.77
CA LYS A 127 9.63 -3.16 18.06
C LYS A 127 8.62 -3.06 19.19
N ALA A 128 7.86 -1.97 19.25
CA ALA A 128 6.81 -1.77 20.24
C ALA A 128 5.69 -2.82 20.10
N MET A 129 5.30 -3.19 18.88
CA MET A 129 4.32 -4.25 18.65
C MET A 129 4.84 -5.62 19.11
N ARG A 130 6.06 -6.00 18.73
CA ARG A 130 6.71 -7.26 19.12
C ARG A 130 6.83 -7.38 20.65
N ASP A 131 7.23 -6.30 21.30
CA ASP A 131 7.53 -6.27 22.74
C ASP A 131 6.29 -5.93 23.59
N ASN A 132 5.11 -5.80 22.97
CA ASN A 132 3.84 -5.41 23.61
C ASN A 132 3.90 -4.08 24.38
N LYS A 133 4.55 -3.07 23.78
CA LYS A 133 4.77 -1.71 24.29
C LYS A 133 4.19 -0.62 23.39
N MET A 134 3.08 -0.90 22.72
CA MET A 134 2.46 0.05 21.79
C MET A 134 2.08 1.37 22.48
N GLU A 135 1.64 1.35 23.74
CA GLU A 135 1.27 2.58 24.46
C GLU A 135 2.48 3.52 24.66
N ASP A 136 3.66 2.97 24.97
CA ASP A 136 4.90 3.75 25.08
C ASP A 136 5.28 4.39 23.75
N PHE A 137 5.13 3.65 22.65
CA PHE A 137 5.32 4.18 21.30
C PHE A 137 4.33 5.33 21.01
N LEU A 138 3.04 5.16 21.30
CA LEU A 138 2.04 6.19 21.05
C LEU A 138 2.22 7.45 21.93
N ASN A 139 2.83 7.31 23.10
CA ASN A 139 3.24 8.44 23.95
C ASN A 139 4.41 9.22 23.34
N ASN A 140 5.37 8.53 22.74
CA ASN A 140 6.54 9.15 22.09
C ASN A 140 6.24 9.67 20.67
N TYR A 141 5.20 9.15 20.02
CA TYR A 141 4.78 9.51 18.67
C TYR A 141 3.33 10.03 18.65
N PRO A 142 3.05 11.29 19.07
CA PRO A 142 1.69 11.84 19.12
C PRO A 142 0.94 11.80 17.78
N HIS A 143 1.67 11.95 16.66
CA HIS A 143 1.11 11.79 15.33
C HIS A 143 0.59 10.36 15.07
N ALA A 144 1.34 9.34 15.51
CA ALA A 144 0.94 7.95 15.38
C ALA A 144 -0.32 7.67 16.20
N ARG A 145 -0.42 8.21 17.42
CA ARG A 145 -1.63 8.16 18.24
C ARG A 145 -2.82 8.77 17.50
N TYR A 146 -2.68 10.00 17.03
CA TYR A 146 -3.72 10.67 16.26
C TYR A 146 -4.16 9.84 15.04
N PHE A 147 -3.20 9.30 14.27
CA PHE A 147 -3.49 8.48 13.11
C PHE A 147 -4.27 7.21 13.48
N MET A 148 -3.84 6.45 14.49
CA MET A 148 -4.52 5.21 14.88
C MET A 148 -5.94 5.45 15.39
N GLU A 149 -6.16 6.53 16.14
CA GLU A 149 -7.46 6.88 16.71
C GLU A 149 -8.43 7.48 15.68
N ASN A 150 -7.93 8.15 14.63
CA ASN A 150 -8.78 8.98 13.75
C ASN A 150 -8.74 8.59 12.26
N GLN A 151 -7.72 7.86 11.80
CA GLN A 151 -7.47 7.60 10.37
C GLN A 151 -7.47 6.10 10.03
N SER A 152 -7.79 5.23 10.99
CA SER A 152 -7.95 3.80 10.75
C SER A 152 -9.12 3.54 9.77
N PRO A 153 -8.88 2.89 8.62
CA PRO A 153 -9.90 2.72 7.60
C PRO A 153 -11.00 1.77 8.06
N ALA A 154 -12.26 2.12 7.76
CA ALA A 154 -13.41 1.23 7.96
C ALA A 154 -13.33 -0.02 7.07
N HIS A 155 -14.05 -1.08 7.43
CA HIS A 155 -14.12 -2.33 6.66
C HIS A 155 -14.64 -2.07 5.24
N SER A 156 -13.79 -2.30 4.24
CA SER A 156 -14.15 -2.18 2.83
C SER A 156 -15.23 -3.21 2.47
N TYR A 157 -16.27 -2.79 1.77
CA TYR A 157 -17.29 -3.70 1.23
C TYR A 157 -16.66 -4.69 0.23
N SER A 158 -15.81 -4.17 -0.65
CA SER A 158 -15.00 -4.92 -1.61
C SER A 158 -13.68 -4.17 -1.83
N PHE A 159 -12.65 -4.88 -2.31
CA PHE A 159 -11.45 -4.22 -2.84
C PHE A 159 -11.76 -3.30 -4.04
N ALA A 160 -12.79 -3.63 -4.83
CA ALA A 160 -13.20 -2.85 -6.00
C ALA A 160 -13.94 -1.54 -5.63
N THR A 161 -14.34 -1.38 -4.36
CA THR A 161 -15.15 -0.26 -3.87
C THR A 161 -14.41 0.52 -2.80
N GLU A 162 -13.08 0.48 -2.87
CA GLU A 162 -12.17 1.12 -1.94
C GLU A 162 -11.40 2.24 -2.65
N GLN A 163 -11.12 3.32 -1.91
CA GLN A 163 -10.22 4.37 -2.38
C GLN A 163 -8.80 4.11 -1.89
N TRP A 164 -7.83 4.34 -2.78
CA TRP A 164 -6.42 4.07 -2.49
C TRP A 164 -5.54 5.30 -2.64
N HIS A 165 -4.52 5.39 -1.80
CA HIS A 165 -3.61 6.50 -1.65
C HIS A 165 -2.17 6.03 -1.67
N SER A 166 -1.30 6.69 -2.46
CA SER A 166 0.14 6.34 -2.48
C SER A 166 0.93 6.83 -1.28
N ILE A 167 0.32 7.67 -0.42
CA ILE A 167 0.92 8.32 0.75
C ILE A 167 2.03 9.31 0.36
N HIS A 168 3.09 8.84 -0.29
CA HIS A 168 4.22 9.62 -0.75
C HIS A 168 3.83 10.60 -1.85
N ALA A 169 4.51 11.75 -1.85
CA ALA A 169 4.50 12.68 -2.96
C ALA A 169 5.51 12.24 -4.02
N PHE A 170 5.13 12.36 -5.27
CA PHE A 170 5.92 12.07 -6.45
C PHE A 170 6.05 13.34 -7.27
N LYS A 171 6.95 13.31 -8.25
CA LYS A 171 7.18 14.41 -9.18
C LYS A 171 6.92 13.95 -10.60
N PHE A 172 6.14 14.72 -11.35
CA PHE A 172 6.08 14.60 -12.80
C PHE A 172 6.88 15.68 -13.48
N THR A 173 7.42 15.34 -14.65
CA THR A 173 8.04 16.26 -15.59
C THR A 173 7.35 16.09 -16.94
N ASN A 174 6.86 17.19 -17.53
CA ASN A 174 6.23 17.18 -18.85
C ASN A 174 7.25 17.35 -19.99
N ASP A 175 6.76 17.39 -21.24
CA ASP A 175 7.61 17.53 -22.43
C ASP A 175 8.35 18.87 -22.53
N LYS A 176 7.88 19.89 -21.79
CA LYS A 176 8.54 21.21 -21.69
C LYS A 176 9.58 21.27 -20.57
N GLY A 177 9.74 20.20 -19.79
CA GLY A 177 10.62 20.17 -18.62
C GLY A 177 10.00 20.79 -17.35
N GLU A 178 8.71 21.15 -17.36
CA GLU A 178 8.04 21.71 -16.19
C GLU A 178 7.79 20.61 -15.15
N GLU A 179 8.10 20.90 -13.89
CA GLU A 179 7.97 19.96 -12.78
C GLU A 179 6.76 20.25 -11.91
N ARG A 180 6.02 19.21 -11.51
CA ARG A 180 4.92 19.31 -10.55
C ARG A 180 4.90 18.14 -9.58
N TYR A 181 4.67 18.43 -8.30
CA TYR A 181 4.49 17.42 -7.27
C TYR A 181 3.04 17.01 -7.14
N PHE A 182 2.80 15.74 -6.88
CA PHE A 182 1.46 15.17 -6.77
C PHE A 182 1.47 13.93 -5.88
N ARG A 183 0.27 13.44 -5.52
CA ARG A 183 0.07 12.13 -4.86
C ARG A 183 -0.94 11.34 -5.67
N TRP A 184 -0.74 10.03 -5.80
CA TRP A 184 -1.71 9.19 -6.48
C TRP A 184 -2.92 8.96 -5.59
N ARG A 185 -4.11 9.06 -6.20
CA ARG A 185 -5.38 8.62 -5.64
C ARG A 185 -6.10 7.76 -6.66
N LEU A 186 -6.41 6.52 -6.30
CA LEU A 186 -7.18 5.60 -7.13
C LEU A 186 -8.61 5.59 -6.58
N VAL A 187 -9.55 6.06 -7.39
CA VAL A 187 -10.96 6.19 -7.01
C VAL A 187 -11.76 5.11 -7.73
N PRO A 188 -12.53 4.30 -7.01
CA PRO A 188 -13.34 3.24 -7.61
C PRO A 188 -14.49 3.86 -8.41
N TRP A 189 -14.76 3.32 -9.60
CA TRP A 189 -15.83 3.82 -10.48
C TRP A 189 -17.21 3.69 -9.82
N GLN A 190 -17.46 2.59 -9.11
CA GLN A 190 -18.68 2.33 -8.36
C GLN A 190 -18.85 3.20 -7.10
N GLY A 191 -17.84 4.01 -6.76
CA GLY A 191 -17.80 4.76 -5.51
C GLY A 191 -17.31 3.93 -4.32
N VAL A 192 -17.08 4.62 -3.20
CA VAL A 192 -16.55 4.02 -1.97
C VAL A 192 -17.70 3.41 -1.18
N MET A 193 -17.60 2.11 -0.87
CA MET A 193 -18.59 1.38 -0.07
C MET A 193 -17.92 0.65 1.09
N LYS A 194 -18.54 0.73 2.28
CA LYS A 194 -18.01 0.22 3.54
C LYS A 194 -19.06 -0.59 4.27
N HIS A 195 -18.64 -1.63 4.97
CA HIS A 195 -19.47 -2.29 5.98
C HIS A 195 -19.38 -1.56 7.32
N SER A 196 -20.48 -1.60 8.08
CA SER A 196 -20.39 -1.40 9.52
C SER A 196 -19.55 -2.52 10.13
N LYS A 197 -18.96 -2.31 11.32
CA LYS A 197 -18.24 -3.37 12.05
C LYS A 197 -19.12 -4.61 12.27
N ALA A 198 -20.41 -4.41 12.58
CA ALA A 198 -21.37 -5.49 12.80
C ALA A 198 -21.67 -6.28 11.52
N ASP A 199 -21.74 -5.61 10.35
CA ASP A 199 -22.01 -6.29 9.08
C ASP A 199 -20.78 -6.97 8.51
N ALA A 200 -19.60 -6.37 8.71
CA ALA A 200 -18.32 -6.98 8.36
C ALA A 200 -18.14 -8.31 9.11
N ALA A 201 -18.43 -8.34 10.42
CA ALA A 201 -18.32 -9.54 11.26
C ALA A 201 -19.22 -10.71 10.81
N LYS A 202 -20.30 -10.43 10.06
CA LYS A 202 -21.19 -11.46 9.49
C LYS A 202 -20.67 -12.04 8.18
N GLN A 203 -19.70 -11.39 7.52
CA GLN A 203 -19.13 -11.87 6.27
C GLN A 203 -18.25 -13.11 6.49
N SER A 204 -17.94 -13.82 5.40
CA SER A 204 -16.96 -14.90 5.43
C SER A 204 -15.58 -14.37 5.85
N LYS A 205 -14.68 -15.25 6.31
CA LYS A 205 -13.30 -14.84 6.63
C LYS A 205 -12.48 -14.45 5.39
N ASN A 206 -13.01 -14.65 4.18
CA ASN A 206 -12.31 -14.41 2.92
C ASN A 206 -13.11 -13.55 1.92
N TYR A 207 -14.18 -12.89 2.39
CA TYR A 207 -15.18 -12.27 1.50
C TYR A 207 -14.59 -11.24 0.54
N GLN A 208 -13.52 -10.54 0.92
CA GLN A 208 -12.92 -9.52 0.05
C GLN A 208 -12.16 -10.16 -1.11
N PHE A 209 -11.56 -11.34 -0.90
CA PHE A 209 -10.85 -12.08 -1.93
C PHE A 209 -11.79 -12.97 -2.76
N ASP A 210 -12.86 -13.48 -2.16
CA ASP A 210 -13.89 -14.25 -2.87
C ASP A 210 -14.67 -13.40 -3.89
N ASP A 211 -14.68 -12.07 -3.71
CA ASP A 211 -15.34 -11.09 -4.59
C ASP A 211 -14.47 -10.63 -5.79
N LEU A 212 -13.19 -11.02 -5.85
CA LEU A 212 -12.22 -10.59 -6.89
C LEU A 212 -12.29 -11.37 -8.21
#